data_AF-A0A354F287-F1
#
_entry.id   AF-A0A354F287-F1
#
_cell.length_a   1.000
_cell.length_b   1.000
_cell.length_c   1.000
_cell.angle_alpha   90.00
_cell.angle_beta   90.00
_cell.angle_gamma   90.00
#
_symmetry.space_group_name_H-M   'P 1'
#
loop_
_entity.id
_entity.type
_entity.pdbx_description
1 polymer ?
#
loop_
_entity_poly.entity_id
_entity_poly.type
_entity_poly.pdbx_seq_one_letter_code
_entity_poly.pdbx_strand_id
1 'polypeptide(L)' 'MEIYEKVKRYLHENIGHMTTAGTPKYDLLENIWRVTIFCKTERGIIVVGEFSLGKEGNFVNIPTKREMLKVAE' A
#
# COMPACT_ATOMS: atom_id res chain seq x y z
N MET A 1 -4.24 -5.67 12.92
CA MET A 1 -3.21 -6.48 12.22
C MET A 1 -3.70 -7.08 10.91
N GLU A 2 -5.01 -7.32 10.72
CA GLU A 2 -5.55 -7.93 9.49
C GLU A 2 -5.37 -7.07 8.22
N ILE A 3 -5.63 -5.75 8.29
CA ILE A 3 -5.46 -4.82 7.15
C ILE A 3 -4.02 -4.81 6.62
N TYR A 4 -3.04 -4.77 7.53
CA TYR A 4 -1.63 -4.78 7.16
C TYR A 4 -1.26 -6.05 6.38
N GLU A 5 -1.60 -7.22 6.91
CA GLU A 5 -1.29 -8.50 6.26
C GLU A 5 -2.02 -8.66 4.92
N LYS A 6 -3.26 -8.15 4.82
CA LYS A 6 -4.00 -8.15 3.55
C LYS A 6 -3.29 -7.33 2.48
N VAL A 7 -2.86 -6.11 2.79
CA VAL A 7 -2.13 -5.25 1.84
C VAL A 7 -0.75 -5.85 1.51
N LYS A 8 -0.03 -6.33 2.52
CA LYS A 8 1.28 -6.98 2.34
C LYS A 8 1.19 -8.20 1.40
N ARG A 9 0.17 -9.05 1.59
CA ARG A 9 -0.07 -10.21 0.73
C ARG A 9 -0.38 -9.78 -0.70
N TYR A 10 -1.27 -8.80 -0.87
CA TYR A 10 -1.62 -8.26 -2.18
C TYR A 10 -0.38 -7.75 -2.93
N LEU A 11 0.45 -6.94 -2.25
CA LEU A 11 1.70 -6.40 -2.81
C LEU A 11 2.66 -7.51 -3.25
N HIS A 12 2.83 -8.53 -2.42
CA HIS A 12 3.69 -9.67 -2.72
C HIS A 12 3.20 -10.47 -3.96
N GLU A 13 1.88 -10.72 -4.05
CA GLU A 13 1.28 -11.52 -5.12
C GLU A 13 1.17 -10.77 -6.45
N ASN A 14 0.95 -9.44 -6.43
CA ASN A 14 0.58 -8.68 -7.63
C ASN A 14 1.66 -7.69 -8.10
N ILE A 15 2.51 -7.20 -7.20
CA ILE A 15 3.48 -6.13 -7.52
C ILE A 15 4.90 -6.67 -7.49
N GLY A 16 5.30 -7.27 -6.37
CA GLY A 16 6.61 -7.89 -6.20
C GLY A 16 7.18 -7.72 -4.79
N HIS A 17 8.17 -8.55 -4.51
CA HIS A 17 8.84 -8.70 -3.20
C HIS A 17 9.67 -7.49 -2.74
N MET A 18 9.90 -6.52 -3.62
CA MET A 18 10.58 -5.27 -3.26
C MET A 18 9.64 -4.25 -2.60
N THR A 19 8.33 -4.52 -2.59
CA THR A 19 7.32 -3.65 -1.98
C THR A 19 6.80 -4.21 -0.66
N THR A 20 6.44 -3.32 0.27
CA THR A 20 5.80 -3.69 1.54
C THR A 20 4.77 -2.64 1.96
N ALA A 21 3.82 -3.08 2.79
CA ALA A 21 2.84 -2.20 3.41
C ALA A 21 3.48 -1.40 4.57
N GLY A 22 2.99 -0.19 4.77
CA GLY A 22 3.22 0.61 5.97
C GLY A 22 2.17 0.38 7.05
N THR A 23 2.30 1.09 8.17
CA THR A 23 1.32 1.01 9.26
C THR A 23 -0.05 1.53 8.80
N PRO A 24 -1.13 0.72 8.88
CA PRO A 24 -2.46 1.19 8.56
C PRO A 24 -2.91 2.30 9.50
N LYS A 25 -3.45 3.38 8.93
CA LYS A 25 -4.05 4.49 9.68
C LYS A 25 -5.53 4.58 9.34
N TYR A 26 -6.38 4.65 10.37
CA TYR A 26 -7.81 4.81 10.16
C TYR A 26 -8.17 6.29 10.07
N ASP A 27 -8.84 6.66 8.99
CA ASP A 27 -9.42 7.97 8.78
C ASP A 27 -10.90 7.93 9.20
N LEU A 28 -11.22 8.58 10.33
CA LEU A 28 -12.58 8.59 10.89
C LEU A 28 -13.55 9.42 10.05
N LEU A 29 -13.07 10.42 9.31
CA LEU A 29 -13.91 11.31 8.50
C LEU A 29 -14.38 10.58 7.24
N GLU A 30 -13.44 9.92 6.57
CA GLU A 30 -13.68 9.20 5.33
C GLU A 30 -14.10 7.73 5.56
N ASN A 31 -14.02 7.25 6.81
CA ASN A 31 -14.35 5.88 7.21
C ASN A 31 -13.54 4.81 6.44
N ILE A 32 -12.26 5.10 6.19
CA ILE A 32 -11.32 4.25 5.44
C ILE A 32 -10.01 4.01 6.19
N TRP A 33 -9.37 2.88 5.92
CA TRP A 33 -7.97 2.63 6.24
C TRP A 33 -7.09 3.14 5.10
N ARG A 34 -6.06 3.90 5.45
CA ARG A 34 -4.97 4.30 4.55
C ARG A 34 -3.73 3.50 4.86
N VAL A 35 -3.11 2.92 3.84
CA VAL A 35 -1.91 2.09 3.98
C VAL A 35 -0.87 2.53 2.95
N THR A 36 0.17 3.20 3.43
CA THR A 36 1.30 3.61 2.59
C THR A 36 2.02 2.40 2.01
N ILE A 37 2.50 2.52 0.78
CA ILE A 37 3.30 1.50 0.10
C ILE A 37 4.75 1.97 0.06
N PHE A 38 5.62 1.12 0.57
CA PHE A 38 7.06 1.32 0.54
C PHE A 38 7.70 0.42 -0.51
N CYS A 39 8.66 0.96 -1.25
CA CYS A 39 9.52 0.21 -2.16
C CYS A 39 10.97 0.29 -1.68
N LYS A 40 11.62 -0.86 -1.55
CA LYS A 40 13.05 -0.93 -1.28
C LYS A 40 13.82 -0.76 -2.59
N THR A 41 14.78 0.15 -2.58
CA THR A 41 15.72 0.42 -3.67
C THR A 41 17.15 0.26 -3.15
N GLU A 42 18.14 0.29 -4.04
CA GLU A 42 19.56 0.29 -3.64
C GLU A 42 19.93 1.53 -2.80
N ARG A 43 19.19 2.63 -2.96
CA ARG A 43 19.44 3.91 -2.27
C ARG A 43 18.65 4.08 -0.97
N GLY A 44 17.78 3.13 -0.64
CA GLY A 44 16.93 3.20 0.55
C GLY A 44 15.47 2.83 0.28
N ILE A 45 14.58 3.28 1.16
CA ILE A 45 13.13 3.01 1.07
C ILE A 45 12.42 4.28 0.63
N ILE A 46 11.60 4.17 -0.41
CA ILE A 46 10.77 5.27 -0.93
C ILE A 46 9.29 4.94 -0.79
N VAL A 47 8.45 5.97 -0.69
CA VAL A 47 6.99 5.83 -0.78
C VAL A 47 6.60 5.82 -2.26
N VAL A 48 5.88 4.80 -2.69
CA VAL A 48 5.45 4.65 -4.10
C VAL A 48 3.93 4.72 -4.29
N GLY A 49 3.16 4.80 -3.20
CA GLY A 49 1.71 4.93 -3.28
C GLY A 49 1.02 4.73 -1.94
N GLU A 50 -0.30 4.70 -1.96
CA GLU A 50 -1.16 4.45 -0.81
C GLU A 50 -2.38 3.61 -1.23
N PHE A 51 -2.69 2.56 -0.48
CA PHE A 51 -3.97 1.88 -0.59
C PHE A 51 -5.01 2.57 0.28
N SER A 52 -6.25 2.54 -0.21
CA SER A 52 -7.43 2.87 0.59
C SER A 52 -8.30 1.63 0.72
N LEU A 53 -8.66 1.27 1.95
CA LEU A 53 -9.57 0.17 2.24
C LEU A 53 -10.76 0.69 3.03
N GLY A 54 -11.95 0.16 2.81
CA GLY A 54 -13.12 0.47 3.63
C GLY A 54 -12.93 -0.03 5.06
N LYS A 55 -13.81 0.38 5.98
CA LYS A 55 -13.80 -0.08 7.39
C LYS A 55 -13.66 -1.60 7.56
N GLU A 56 -14.29 -2.37 6.67
CA GLU A 56 -14.30 -3.84 6.65
C GLU A 56 -13.09 -4.44 5.91
N GLY A 57 -12.17 -3.60 5.42
CA GLY A 57 -10.95 -4.01 4.75
C GLY A 57 -11.13 -4.40 3.28
N ASN A 58 -12.27 -4.12 2.66
CA ASN A 58 -12.43 -4.20 1.21
C ASN A 58 -11.57 -3.11 0.53
N PHE A 59 -10.89 -3.43 -0.56
CA PHE A 59 -10.11 -2.43 -1.30
C PHE A 59 -11.07 -1.42 -1.95
N VAL A 60 -10.87 -0.14 -1.64
CA VAL A 60 -11.60 0.99 -2.23
C VAL A 60 -10.75 1.62 -3.33
N ASN A 61 -9.44 1.75 -3.09
CA ASN A 61 -8.48 2.20 -4.07
C ASN A 61 -7.20 1.37 -4.01
N ILE A 62 -6.73 0.95 -5.18
CA ILE A 62 -5.50 0.22 -5.38
C ILE A 62 -4.66 1.02 -6.39
N PRO A 63 -3.50 1.56 -6.00
CA PRO A 63 -2.64 2.23 -6.96
C PRO A 63 -2.13 1.22 -7.99
N THR A 64 -2.13 1.63 -9.25
CA THR A 64 -1.66 0.79 -10.34
C THR A 64 -0.15 0.64 -10.29
N LYS A 65 0.36 -0.48 -10.84
CA LYS A 65 1.81 -0.69 -10.98
C LYS A 65 2.49 0.46 -11.73
N ARG A 66 1.83 1.05 -12.72
CA ARG A 66 2.36 2.18 -13.49
C ARG A 66 2.48 3.46 -12.65
N GLU A 67 1.49 3.75 -11.81
CA GLU A 67 1.55 4.89 -10.90
C GLU A 67 2.68 4.72 -9.88
N MET A 68 2.85 3.51 -9.35
CA MET A 68 3.94 3.22 -8.41
C MET A 68 5.33 3.32 -9.04
N LEU A 69 5.50 2.82 -10.27
CA LEU A 69 6.79 2.86 -10.98
C LEU A 69 7.24 4.29 -11.32
N LYS A 70 6.30 5.18 -11.68
CA LYS A 70 6.62 6.60 -11.96
C LYS A 70 7.28 7.33 -10.80
N VAL A 71 7.08 6.85 -9.56
CA VAL A 71 7.67 7.45 -8.36
C VAL A 71 9.06 6.89 -8.07
N ALA A 72 9.38 5.70 -8.62
CA ALA A 72 10.64 5.01 -8.40
C ALA A 72 11.73 5.31 -9.46
N GLU A 73 11.35 5.89 -10.60
CA GLU A 73 12.25 6.41 -11.65
C GLU A 73 12.80 7.80 -11.29
#